data_AF-A0A3S2A6W6-F1
#
_entry.id   AF-A0A3S2A6W6-F1
#
_cell.length_a   1.000
_cell.length_b   1.000
_cell.length_c   1.000
_cell.angle_alpha   90.00
_cell.angle_beta   90.00
_cell.angle_gamma   90.00
#
_symmetry.space_group_name_H-M   'P 1'
#
loop_
_entity.id
_entity.type
_entity.pdbx_description
1 polymer ?
#
loop_
_entity_poly.entity_id
_entity_poly.type
_entity_poly.pdbx_seq_one_letter_code
_entity_poly.pdbx_strand_id
1 'polypeptide(L)'
;SNTQGVGEDNTLDLNGLINVVATVTATDGDNDVVSQQSTSSGLSLTFDDTDPTLSITAAPVVGAAEVVEASGAGGHSQATITPPTFTASAVDGVTTNVTYALALAGGAATGLLTTEGNHAITLVVDSATQVSGQYDSDGDSVLDATAFTVTLSGTTVTLTSLVALEHSNTQGVGEDNTLDLNGLINVVATVTATDGDNDVVSQQSTSSG
;
A
#
# COMPACT_ATOMS: atom_id res chain seq x y z
N SER A 1 7.80 16.89 9.01
CA SER A 1 6.63 16.31 9.69
C SER A 1 6.83 16.53 11.17
N ASN A 2 5.89 17.22 11.80
CA ASN A 2 5.79 17.24 13.24
C ASN A 2 4.74 16.18 13.57
N THR A 3 5.14 14.90 13.58
CA THR A 3 4.21 13.83 13.98
C THR A 3 3.84 14.10 15.43
N GLN A 4 2.60 14.50 15.68
CA GLN A 4 2.12 14.80 17.02
C GLN A 4 2.08 13.49 17.82
N GLY A 5 2.61 13.51 19.04
CA GLY A 5 2.60 12.34 19.91
C GLY A 5 1.20 12.05 20.46
N VAL A 6 0.95 10.80 20.86
CA VAL A 6 -0.23 10.45 21.65
C VAL A 6 -0.32 11.31 22.92
N GLY A 7 -1.34 12.17 23.00
CA GLY A 7 -1.58 13.07 24.14
C GLY A 7 -1.14 14.52 23.95
N GLU A 8 -0.85 14.96 22.73
CA GLU A 8 -0.75 16.40 22.43
C GLU A 8 -2.10 17.10 22.64
N ASP A 9 -2.05 18.39 23.01
CA ASP A 9 -3.23 19.21 23.24
C ASP A 9 -3.69 19.80 21.92
N ASN A 10 -4.70 19.18 21.34
CA ASN A 10 -5.34 19.61 20.10
C ASN A 10 -6.33 20.75 20.37
N THR A 11 -6.10 21.59 21.38
CA THR A 11 -6.96 22.71 21.74
C THR A 11 -6.13 23.97 21.83
N LEU A 12 -6.38 24.94 20.94
CA LEU A 12 -5.77 26.26 21.03
C LEU A 12 -6.68 27.22 21.81
N ASP A 13 -6.43 27.37 23.11
CA ASP A 13 -7.12 28.38 23.91
C ASP A 13 -6.56 29.79 23.67
N LEU A 14 -7.36 30.66 23.06
CA LEU A 14 -7.02 32.06 22.80
C LEU A 14 -7.50 33.01 23.90
N ASN A 15 -8.00 32.49 25.04
CA ASN A 15 -8.41 33.29 26.18
C ASN A 15 -7.26 34.23 26.61
N GLY A 16 -7.54 35.54 26.61
CA GLY A 16 -6.58 36.56 26.98
C GLY A 16 -5.59 36.98 25.89
N LEU A 17 -5.51 36.27 24.76
CA LEU A 17 -4.76 36.71 23.57
C LEU A 17 -5.59 37.63 22.67
N ILE A 18 -6.89 37.36 22.54
CA ILE A 18 -7.82 38.15 21.73
C ILE A 18 -8.94 38.70 22.61
N ASN A 19 -9.10 40.03 22.61
CA ASN A 19 -10.21 40.72 23.28
C ASN A 19 -10.94 41.63 22.30
N VAL A 20 -12.28 41.59 22.31
CA VAL A 20 -13.10 42.55 21.56
C VAL A 20 -13.32 43.78 22.42
N VAL A 21 -12.90 44.95 21.94
CA VAL A 21 -13.11 46.24 22.62
C VAL A 21 -14.18 47.03 21.89
N ALA A 22 -15.30 47.30 22.57
CA ALA A 22 -16.31 48.23 22.10
C ALA A 22 -16.08 49.59 22.75
N THR A 23 -15.94 50.63 21.94
CA THR A 23 -15.87 52.02 22.40
C THR A 23 -17.19 52.71 22.08
N VAL A 24 -17.89 53.19 23.10
CA VAL A 24 -19.10 53.99 22.96
C VAL A 24 -18.76 55.44 23.23
N THR A 25 -18.99 56.30 22.25
CA THR A 25 -18.82 57.75 22.40
C THR A 25 -20.19 58.43 22.32
N ALA A 26 -20.49 59.26 23.31
CA ALA A 26 -21.66 60.13 23.27
C ALA A 26 -21.20 61.58 23.23
N THR A 27 -21.88 62.39 22.42
CA THR A 27 -21.68 63.82 22.32
C THR A 27 -23.01 64.50 22.57
N ASP A 28 -23.07 65.45 23.49
CA ASP A 28 -24.30 66.18 23.79
C ASP A 28 -24.39 67.51 23.02
N GLY A 29 -25.38 68.33 23.37
CA GLY A 29 -25.81 69.48 22.57
C GLY A 29 -24.84 70.67 22.55
N ASP A 30 -23.90 70.76 23.48
CA ASP A 30 -22.85 71.77 23.49
C ASP A 30 -21.47 71.21 23.07
N ASN A 31 -21.47 69.97 22.56
CA ASN A 31 -20.34 69.21 22.04
C ASN A 31 -19.40 68.64 23.10
N ASP A 32 -19.85 68.47 24.34
CA ASP A 32 -19.09 67.69 25.31
C ASP A 32 -19.08 66.21 24.91
N VAL A 33 -17.92 65.57 25.03
CA VAL A 33 -17.72 64.18 24.60
C VAL A 33 -17.38 63.31 25.81
N VAL A 34 -18.15 62.24 25.99
CA VAL A 34 -17.79 61.13 26.88
C VAL A 34 -17.57 59.87 26.05
N SER A 35 -16.54 59.12 26.42
CA SER A 35 -16.25 57.83 25.82
C SER A 35 -16.09 56.78 26.91
N GLN A 36 -16.69 55.61 26.71
CA GLN A 36 -16.52 54.44 27.57
C GLN A 36 -16.14 53.23 26.74
N GLN A 37 -15.31 52.36 27.31
CA GLN A 37 -14.92 51.11 26.71
C GLN A 37 -15.57 49.95 27.46
N SER A 38 -15.98 48.93 26.72
CA SER A 38 -16.38 47.64 27.26
C SER A 38 -15.58 46.56 26.53
N THR A 39 -15.09 45.57 27.27
CA THR A 39 -14.32 44.45 26.72
C THR A 39 -15.15 43.17 26.82
N SER A 40 -15.10 42.32 25.79
CA SER A 40 -15.67 40.98 25.89
C SER A 40 -14.93 40.15 26.94
N SER A 41 -15.57 39.09 27.45
CA SER A 41 -14.84 37.96 28.01
C SER A 41 -13.93 37.34 26.94
N GLY A 42 -12.93 36.56 27.36
CA GLY A 42 -12.03 35.86 26.45
C GLY A 42 -12.80 35.04 25.41
N LEU A 43 -12.33 35.08 24.17
CA LEU A 43 -12.88 34.29 23.08
C LEU A 43 -12.22 32.90 23.11
N SER A 44 -13.03 31.85 23.25
CA SER A 44 -12.59 30.46 23.16
C SER A 44 -12.90 29.92 21.75
N LEU A 45 -11.87 29.50 21.03
CA LEU A 45 -11.96 28.71 19.81
C LEU A 45 -11.39 27.32 20.12
N THR A 46 -12.02 26.28 19.58
CA THR A 46 -11.50 24.90 19.62
C THR A 46 -11.20 24.49 18.19
N PHE A 47 -10.01 23.93 17.97
CA PHE A 47 -9.56 23.39 16.68
C PHE A 47 -9.24 21.93 16.90
N ASP A 48 -10.18 21.03 16.63
CA ASP A 48 -9.92 19.59 16.77
C ASP A 48 -8.96 19.14 15.64
N ASP A 49 -7.67 19.14 15.94
CA ASP A 49 -6.57 18.74 15.05
C ASP A 49 -6.10 17.33 15.44
N THR A 50 -6.66 16.26 14.88
CA THR A 50 -6.34 14.89 15.32
C THR A 50 -5.75 14.06 14.19
N ASP A 51 -4.67 13.33 14.47
CA ASP A 51 -4.10 12.35 13.54
C ASP A 51 -5.16 11.40 12.95
N PRO A 52 -4.99 10.95 11.69
CA PRO A 52 -5.86 9.96 11.11
C PRO A 52 -5.61 8.59 11.74
N THR A 53 -6.69 7.84 11.92
CA THR A 53 -6.65 6.43 12.35
C THR A 53 -6.81 5.52 11.13
N LEU A 54 -6.15 4.36 11.16
CA LEU A 54 -6.23 3.33 10.13
C LEU A 54 -6.21 1.94 10.78
N SER A 55 -6.98 1.01 10.24
CA SER A 55 -6.91 -0.40 10.63
C SER A 55 -7.28 -1.28 9.43
N ILE A 56 -6.35 -2.15 9.02
CA ILE A 56 -6.63 -3.17 8.01
C ILE A 56 -7.42 -4.31 8.66
N THR A 57 -8.60 -4.60 8.11
CA THR A 57 -9.54 -5.63 8.62
C THR A 57 -9.47 -6.93 7.83
N ALA A 58 -9.00 -6.88 6.58
CA ALA A 58 -8.64 -8.05 5.78
C ALA A 58 -7.51 -7.70 4.81
N ALA A 59 -6.57 -8.64 4.64
CA ALA A 59 -5.48 -8.53 3.66
C ALA A 59 -6.02 -8.58 2.21
N PRO A 60 -5.24 -8.14 1.21
CA PRO A 60 -5.58 -8.40 -0.19
C PRO A 60 -5.62 -9.91 -0.45
N VAL A 61 -6.42 -10.33 -1.43
CA VAL A 61 -6.43 -11.72 -1.90
C VAL A 61 -6.11 -11.73 -3.38
N VAL A 62 -5.27 -12.66 -3.81
CA VAL A 62 -4.93 -12.87 -5.22
C VAL A 62 -5.22 -14.32 -5.52
N GLY A 63 -5.94 -14.59 -6.60
CA GLY A 63 -6.13 -15.96 -7.07
C GLY A 63 -4.82 -16.57 -7.61
N ALA A 64 -4.81 -17.87 -7.82
CA ALA A 64 -3.68 -18.54 -8.45
C ALA A 64 -3.44 -17.98 -9.87
N ALA A 65 -2.17 -17.71 -10.20
CA ALA A 65 -1.74 -17.41 -11.56
C ALA A 65 -1.03 -18.66 -12.10
N GLU A 66 -1.74 -19.40 -12.95
CA GLU A 66 -1.40 -20.77 -13.33
C GLU A 66 -1.04 -20.91 -14.80
N VAL A 67 0.07 -21.58 -15.11
CA VAL A 67 0.38 -22.01 -16.49
C VAL A 67 0.44 -23.53 -16.57
N VAL A 68 0.09 -24.06 -17.75
CA VAL A 68 0.19 -25.50 -18.02
C VAL A 68 1.68 -25.87 -18.16
N GLU A 69 2.06 -26.96 -17.50
CA GLU A 69 3.41 -27.53 -17.57
C GLU A 69 3.81 -27.79 -19.02
N ALA A 70 5.08 -27.53 -19.33
CA ALA A 70 5.63 -27.65 -20.67
C ALA A 70 4.87 -26.89 -21.78
N SER A 71 4.05 -25.88 -21.46
CA SER A 71 3.34 -25.07 -22.49
C SER A 71 4.28 -24.30 -23.42
N GLY A 72 5.56 -24.21 -23.08
CA GLY A 72 6.57 -23.43 -23.81
C GLY A 72 6.32 -21.93 -23.72
N ALA A 73 6.95 -21.20 -24.65
CA ALA A 73 6.73 -19.77 -24.84
C ALA A 73 5.25 -19.52 -25.22
N GLY A 74 4.54 -18.74 -24.39
CA GLY A 74 3.13 -18.40 -24.61
C GLY A 74 2.17 -18.91 -23.54
N GLY A 75 2.66 -19.69 -22.55
CA GLY A 75 1.92 -19.91 -21.32
C GLY A 75 1.66 -18.56 -20.62
N HIS A 76 0.40 -18.25 -20.35
CA HIS A 76 0.02 -16.96 -19.80
C HIS A 76 -1.20 -17.10 -18.90
N SER A 77 -1.17 -16.40 -17.78
CA SER A 77 -2.27 -16.37 -16.83
C SER A 77 -2.34 -15.06 -16.09
N GLN A 78 -3.56 -14.68 -15.72
CA GLN A 78 -3.83 -13.45 -15.00
C GLN A 78 -4.66 -13.75 -13.77
N ALA A 79 -4.25 -13.18 -12.65
CA ALA A 79 -5.02 -13.14 -11.42
C ALA A 79 -5.38 -11.69 -11.11
N THR A 80 -6.58 -11.48 -10.58
CA THR A 80 -7.02 -10.16 -10.12
C THR A 80 -6.89 -10.07 -8.61
N ILE A 81 -6.33 -8.98 -8.14
CA ILE A 81 -6.25 -8.61 -6.73
C ILE A 81 -7.65 -8.19 -6.26
N THR A 82 -8.16 -8.92 -5.27
CA THR A 82 -9.21 -8.42 -4.40
C THR A 82 -8.57 -7.47 -3.39
N PRO A 83 -8.97 -6.19 -3.36
CA PRO A 83 -8.37 -5.20 -2.46
C PRO A 83 -8.48 -5.56 -0.97
N PRO A 84 -7.58 -5.06 -0.11
CA PRO A 84 -7.76 -5.18 1.33
C PRO A 84 -9.02 -4.43 1.77
N THR A 85 -9.63 -4.88 2.86
CA THR A 85 -10.65 -4.10 3.57
C THR A 85 -10.01 -3.40 4.76
N PHE A 86 -10.44 -2.17 5.04
CA PHE A 86 -9.88 -1.36 6.12
C PHE A 86 -10.90 -0.33 6.60
N THR A 87 -10.67 0.19 7.80
CA THR A 87 -11.37 1.35 8.34
C THR A 87 -10.38 2.48 8.52
N ALA A 88 -10.75 3.68 8.12
CA ALA A 88 -9.98 4.89 8.37
C ALA A 88 -10.91 6.01 8.85
N SER A 89 -10.42 6.86 9.75
CA SER A 89 -11.19 8.00 10.26
C SER A 89 -10.30 9.12 10.78
N ALA A 90 -10.75 10.34 10.58
CA ALA A 90 -10.20 11.57 11.15
C ALA A 90 -11.36 12.57 11.39
N VAL A 91 -11.15 13.56 12.25
CA VAL A 91 -12.20 14.51 12.66
C VAL A 91 -12.63 15.43 11.52
N ASP A 92 -11.71 15.88 10.68
CA ASP A 92 -11.95 16.83 9.59
C ASP A 92 -12.12 16.16 8.21
N GLY A 93 -12.30 14.84 8.20
CA GLY A 93 -12.47 14.02 7.00
C GLY A 93 -11.20 13.25 6.64
N VAL A 94 -11.36 12.18 5.86
CA VAL A 94 -10.22 11.31 5.49
C VAL A 94 -10.29 10.93 4.02
N THR A 95 -9.13 10.93 3.38
CA THR A 95 -8.90 10.36 2.05
C THR A 95 -8.01 9.14 2.18
N THR A 96 -8.23 8.13 1.32
CA THR A 96 -7.47 6.88 1.39
C THR A 96 -6.99 6.45 0.03
N ASN A 97 -5.79 5.87 -0.02
CA ASN A 97 -5.20 5.30 -1.22
C ASN A 97 -4.64 3.91 -0.92
N VAL A 98 -4.71 3.01 -1.91
CA VAL A 98 -4.13 1.66 -1.83
C VAL A 98 -3.14 1.48 -2.98
N THR A 99 -1.91 1.11 -2.67
CA THR A 99 -0.91 0.70 -3.66
C THR A 99 -0.52 -0.75 -3.47
N TYR A 100 -0.03 -1.38 -4.53
CA TYR A 100 0.35 -2.79 -4.54
C TYR A 100 1.80 -2.96 -5.02
N ALA A 101 2.50 -3.94 -4.44
CA ALA A 101 3.81 -4.39 -4.88
C ALA A 101 3.90 -5.92 -4.82
N LEU A 102 4.75 -6.50 -5.67
CA LEU A 102 5.14 -7.91 -5.60
C LEU A 102 6.28 -8.07 -4.58
N ALA A 103 6.21 -9.13 -3.78
CA ALA A 103 7.28 -9.53 -2.87
C ALA A 103 7.44 -11.04 -2.88
N LEU A 104 8.63 -11.54 -2.59
CA LEU A 104 8.83 -12.98 -2.41
C LEU A 104 8.11 -13.43 -1.13
N ALA A 105 7.38 -14.53 -1.21
CA ALA A 105 6.74 -15.14 -0.05
C ALA A 105 7.76 -15.85 0.87
N GLY A 106 8.92 -16.22 0.31
CA GLY A 106 10.02 -16.85 1.03
C GLY A 106 11.37 -16.59 0.35
N GLY A 107 12.17 -17.65 0.21
CA GLY A 107 13.45 -17.59 -0.50
C GLY A 107 13.28 -17.50 -2.03
N ALA A 108 14.39 -17.22 -2.72
CA ALA A 108 14.40 -17.11 -4.18
C ALA A 108 14.33 -18.46 -4.91
N ALA A 109 14.62 -19.57 -4.25
CA ALA A 109 14.55 -20.89 -4.88
C ALA A 109 13.09 -21.29 -5.11
N THR A 110 12.76 -21.63 -6.36
CA THR A 110 11.37 -21.97 -6.74
C THR A 110 11.05 -23.45 -6.63
N GLY A 111 12.08 -24.32 -6.71
CA GLY A 111 11.88 -25.76 -6.94
C GLY A 111 11.49 -26.11 -8.37
N LEU A 112 11.36 -25.12 -9.26
CA LEU A 112 11.05 -25.30 -10.67
C LEU A 112 12.32 -25.48 -11.50
N LEU A 113 12.17 -26.20 -12.60
CA LEU A 113 13.18 -26.44 -13.61
C LEU A 113 12.64 -26.01 -14.97
N THR A 114 13.54 -25.66 -15.89
CA THR A 114 13.19 -25.64 -17.32
C THR A 114 13.06 -27.08 -17.82
N THR A 115 12.02 -27.37 -18.61
CA THR A 115 11.83 -28.71 -19.19
C THR A 115 12.98 -29.10 -20.12
N GLU A 116 13.53 -28.13 -20.85
CA GLU A 116 14.75 -28.31 -21.61
C GLU A 116 15.96 -28.03 -20.70
N GLY A 117 16.87 -29.00 -20.58
CA GLY A 117 18.14 -28.85 -19.87
C GLY A 117 18.08 -28.95 -18.35
N ASN A 118 16.88 -29.02 -17.73
CA ASN A 118 16.67 -29.15 -16.29
C ASN A 118 17.39 -28.06 -15.48
N HIS A 119 17.35 -26.82 -15.95
CA HIS A 119 18.00 -25.69 -15.28
C HIS A 119 17.14 -25.20 -14.11
N ALA A 120 17.74 -25.09 -12.92
CA ALA A 120 17.04 -24.60 -11.73
C ALA A 120 16.66 -23.11 -11.85
N ILE A 121 15.42 -22.80 -11.49
CA ILE A 121 14.89 -21.44 -11.59
C ILE A 121 14.94 -20.72 -10.24
N THR A 122 15.51 -19.53 -10.24
CA THR A 122 15.65 -18.62 -9.10
C THR A 122 14.86 -17.34 -9.35
N LEU A 123 14.08 -16.90 -8.37
CA LEU A 123 13.33 -15.63 -8.41
C LEU A 123 14.27 -14.44 -8.22
N VAL A 124 14.08 -13.43 -9.06
CA VAL A 124 14.75 -12.14 -8.98
C VAL A 124 13.69 -11.05 -8.95
N VAL A 125 13.74 -10.21 -7.91
CA VAL A 125 12.86 -9.04 -7.80
C VAL A 125 13.47 -7.91 -8.63
N ASP A 126 12.95 -7.71 -9.84
CA ASP A 126 13.45 -6.68 -10.75
C ASP A 126 12.93 -5.29 -10.35
N SER A 127 11.70 -5.22 -9.83
CA SER A 127 11.08 -4.00 -9.30
C SER A 127 9.91 -4.32 -8.38
N ALA A 128 9.30 -3.30 -7.78
CA ALA A 128 8.07 -3.45 -7.01
C ALA A 128 6.90 -4.07 -7.81
N THR A 129 6.95 -4.03 -9.15
CA THR A 129 5.88 -4.53 -10.03
C THR A 129 6.35 -5.66 -10.94
N GLN A 130 7.55 -6.19 -10.76
CA GLN A 130 8.07 -7.27 -11.60
C GLN A 130 9.00 -8.20 -10.81
N VAL A 131 8.73 -9.50 -10.93
CA VAL A 131 9.61 -10.58 -10.48
C VAL A 131 9.86 -11.50 -11.67
N SER A 132 11.11 -11.85 -11.92
CA SER A 132 11.50 -12.81 -12.97
C SER A 132 11.96 -14.12 -12.36
N GLY A 133 11.55 -15.24 -12.96
CA GLY A 133 12.20 -16.53 -12.74
C GLY A 133 13.37 -16.65 -13.71
N GLN A 134 14.60 -16.60 -13.20
CA GLN A 134 15.82 -16.69 -14.00
C GLN A 134 16.55 -18.01 -13.79
N TYR A 135 17.31 -18.45 -14.78
CA TYR A 135 18.12 -19.65 -14.74
C TYR A 135 19.48 -19.40 -15.41
N ASP A 136 20.44 -20.27 -15.08
CA ASP A 136 21.77 -20.34 -15.68
C ASP A 136 21.71 -21.30 -16.88
N SER A 137 21.79 -20.76 -18.09
CA SER A 137 21.55 -21.49 -19.33
C SER A 137 22.73 -22.32 -19.83
N ASP A 138 23.95 -22.02 -19.37
CA ASP A 138 25.18 -22.69 -19.83
C ASP A 138 25.98 -23.41 -18.72
N GLY A 139 25.53 -23.30 -17.47
CA GLY A 139 26.07 -23.98 -16.30
C GLY A 139 27.27 -23.28 -15.66
N ASP A 140 27.51 -22.01 -15.96
CA ASP A 140 28.63 -21.23 -15.42
C ASP A 140 28.36 -20.59 -14.04
N SER A 141 27.19 -20.88 -13.46
CA SER A 141 26.65 -20.34 -12.20
C SER A 141 26.24 -18.87 -12.24
N VAL A 142 26.03 -18.30 -13.43
CA VAL A 142 25.49 -16.95 -13.62
C VAL A 142 24.08 -17.05 -14.20
N LEU A 143 23.13 -16.35 -13.58
CA LEU A 143 21.78 -16.23 -14.13
C LEU A 143 21.83 -15.33 -15.36
N ASP A 144 21.55 -15.90 -16.53
CA ASP A 144 21.70 -15.24 -17.84
C ASP A 144 20.45 -15.39 -18.74
N ALA A 145 19.46 -16.18 -18.32
CA ALA A 145 18.22 -16.41 -19.05
C ALA A 145 16.98 -16.28 -18.16
N THR A 146 15.85 -15.93 -18.77
CA THR A 146 14.55 -15.76 -18.09
C THR A 146 13.58 -16.85 -18.50
N ALA A 147 13.08 -17.61 -17.54
CA ALA A 147 12.12 -18.68 -17.73
C ALA A 147 10.67 -18.16 -17.73
N PHE A 148 10.34 -17.22 -16.83
CA PHE A 148 9.04 -16.58 -16.75
C PHE A 148 9.13 -15.19 -16.12
N THR A 149 8.08 -14.39 -16.30
CA THR A 149 7.89 -13.12 -15.58
C THR A 149 6.56 -13.09 -14.86
N VAL A 150 6.53 -12.46 -13.68
CA VAL A 150 5.34 -12.06 -12.97
C VAL A 150 5.32 -10.54 -12.94
N THR A 151 4.28 -9.93 -13.49
CA THR A 151 4.13 -8.48 -13.56
C THR A 151 2.85 -8.02 -12.87
N LEU A 152 2.89 -6.82 -12.31
CA LEU A 152 1.76 -6.19 -11.63
C LEU A 152 1.41 -4.88 -12.33
N SER A 153 0.15 -4.74 -12.71
CA SER A 153 -0.39 -3.52 -13.29
C SER A 153 -1.78 -3.22 -12.72
N GLY A 154 -1.90 -2.13 -11.96
CA GLY A 154 -3.12 -1.82 -11.22
C GLY A 154 -3.46 -2.94 -10.24
N THR A 155 -4.59 -3.62 -10.46
CA THR A 155 -5.05 -4.77 -9.67
C THR A 155 -4.80 -6.11 -10.38
N THR A 156 -4.06 -6.15 -11.47
CA THR A 156 -3.84 -7.37 -12.26
C THR A 156 -2.41 -7.88 -12.07
N VAL A 157 -2.29 -9.13 -11.62
CA VAL A 157 -1.05 -9.89 -11.61
C VAL A 157 -1.03 -10.78 -12.84
N THR A 158 0.06 -10.75 -13.59
CA THR A 158 0.21 -11.49 -14.84
C THR A 158 1.44 -12.37 -14.79
N LEU A 159 1.25 -13.68 -14.90
CA LEU A 159 2.30 -14.66 -15.14
C LEU A 159 2.45 -14.90 -16.65
N THR A 160 3.67 -14.79 -17.16
CA THR A 160 4.01 -15.14 -18.54
C THR A 160 5.20 -16.09 -18.57
N SER A 161 4.99 -17.29 -19.08
CA SER A 161 6.04 -18.28 -19.34
C SER A 161 6.73 -17.98 -20.68
N LEU A 162 8.06 -17.94 -20.63
CA LEU A 162 8.92 -17.70 -21.80
C LEU A 162 9.55 -19.00 -22.31
N VAL A 163 9.65 -20.02 -21.44
CA VAL A 163 10.12 -21.36 -21.79
C VAL A 163 9.18 -22.42 -21.21
N ALA A 164 9.39 -23.69 -21.56
CA ALA A 164 8.69 -24.80 -20.94
C ALA A 164 9.21 -24.99 -19.51
N LEU A 165 8.29 -25.04 -18.54
CA LEU A 165 8.59 -25.19 -17.10
C LEU A 165 8.12 -26.56 -16.63
N GLU A 166 8.79 -27.11 -15.62
CA GLU A 166 8.42 -28.33 -14.90
C GLU A 166 8.77 -28.21 -13.40
N HIS A 167 8.09 -28.99 -12.54
CA HIS A 167 8.33 -28.99 -11.08
C HIS A 167 8.77 -30.36 -10.50
N SER A 168 8.95 -31.36 -11.37
CA SER A 168 9.50 -32.70 -11.07
C SER A 168 9.73 -33.45 -12.38
N ASN A 169 10.83 -34.20 -12.49
CA ASN A 169 11.16 -34.95 -13.72
C ASN A 169 10.57 -36.38 -13.76
N THR A 170 9.80 -36.78 -12.75
CA THR A 170 9.10 -38.08 -12.71
C THR A 170 7.60 -37.92 -12.87
N GLN A 171 7.17 -37.62 -14.10
CA GLN A 171 5.76 -37.43 -14.44
C GLN A 171 4.98 -38.76 -14.42
N GLY A 172 4.03 -38.88 -13.51
CA GLY A 172 3.12 -40.03 -13.36
C GLY A 172 1.69 -39.75 -13.84
N VAL A 173 0.86 -40.80 -13.93
CA VAL A 173 -0.58 -40.63 -14.19
C VAL A 173 -1.24 -39.97 -12.98
N GLY A 174 -1.79 -38.76 -13.16
CA GLY A 174 -2.50 -38.01 -12.13
C GLY A 174 -1.69 -36.91 -11.43
N GLU A 175 -0.52 -36.54 -11.95
CA GLU A 175 0.22 -35.37 -11.46
C GLU A 175 -0.46 -34.05 -11.86
N ASP A 176 -0.34 -33.04 -11.00
CA ASP A 176 -0.84 -31.70 -11.25
C ASP A 176 0.13 -30.95 -12.16
N ASN A 177 -0.20 -30.88 -13.45
CA ASN A 177 0.60 -30.21 -14.47
C ASN A 177 0.31 -28.69 -14.50
N THR A 178 -0.12 -28.13 -13.37
CA THR A 178 -0.44 -26.73 -13.22
C THR A 178 0.62 -26.10 -12.33
N LEU A 179 1.33 -25.11 -12.87
CA LEU A 179 2.28 -24.36 -12.08
C LEU A 179 1.56 -23.24 -11.33
N ASP A 180 1.33 -23.43 -10.04
CA ASP A 180 0.85 -22.39 -9.13
C ASP A 180 2.04 -21.66 -8.47
N LEU A 181 2.04 -20.34 -8.53
CA LEU A 181 3.05 -19.49 -7.87
C LEU A 181 2.63 -19.06 -6.46
N ASN A 182 1.47 -19.52 -5.97
CA ASN A 182 1.09 -19.35 -4.58
C ASN A 182 2.18 -19.86 -3.65
N GLY A 183 2.50 -19.05 -2.64
CA GLY A 183 3.59 -19.35 -1.70
C GLY A 183 5.01 -19.08 -2.22
N LEU A 184 5.19 -18.66 -3.47
CA LEU A 184 6.47 -18.14 -4.01
C LEU A 184 6.47 -16.61 -4.08
N ILE A 185 5.38 -16.00 -4.55
CA ILE A 185 5.24 -14.54 -4.70
C ILE A 185 3.93 -14.10 -4.05
N ASN A 186 4.01 -13.06 -3.23
CA ASN A 186 2.86 -12.41 -2.60
C ASN A 186 2.65 -11.01 -3.17
N VAL A 187 1.44 -10.48 -3.00
CA VAL A 187 1.12 -9.07 -3.18
C VAL A 187 1.10 -8.38 -1.82
N VAL A 188 1.89 -7.31 -1.68
CA VAL A 188 1.85 -6.41 -0.54
C VAL A 188 0.96 -5.22 -0.89
N ALA A 189 -0.13 -5.04 -0.16
CA ALA A 189 -0.94 -3.82 -0.22
C ALA A 189 -0.47 -2.82 0.83
N THR A 190 -0.23 -1.58 0.42
CA THR A 190 0.01 -0.45 1.32
C THR A 190 -1.21 0.46 1.29
N VAL A 191 -1.90 0.56 2.42
CA VAL A 191 -3.03 1.48 2.61
C VAL A 191 -2.49 2.75 3.28
N THR A 192 -2.83 3.90 2.73
CA THR A 192 -2.48 5.21 3.28
C THR A 192 -3.77 5.99 3.53
N ALA A 193 -3.90 6.57 4.71
CA ALA A 193 -4.96 7.51 5.06
C ALA A 193 -4.36 8.88 5.33
N THR A 194 -5.00 9.92 4.79
CA THR A 194 -4.61 11.33 4.92
C THR A 194 -5.83 12.15 5.28
N ASP A 195 -5.74 12.97 6.31
CA ASP A 195 -6.82 13.84 6.78
C ASP A 195 -6.76 15.26 6.19
N GLY A 196 -7.56 16.18 6.71
CA GLY A 196 -7.80 17.49 6.09
C GLY A 196 -6.64 18.48 6.21
N ASP A 197 -5.74 18.31 7.18
CA ASP A 197 -4.55 19.15 7.35
C ASP A 197 -3.24 18.47 6.88
N ASN A 198 -3.37 17.24 6.36
CA ASN A 198 -2.37 16.42 5.67
C ASN A 198 -1.48 15.57 6.59
N ASP A 199 -1.95 15.24 7.79
CA ASP A 199 -1.36 14.16 8.57
C ASP A 199 -1.62 12.80 7.91
N VAL A 200 -0.69 11.87 8.09
CA VAL A 200 -0.65 10.61 7.32
C VAL A 200 -0.36 9.42 8.20
N VAL A 201 -1.21 8.40 8.09
CA VAL A 201 -0.94 7.05 8.61
C VAL A 201 -0.91 6.04 7.46
N SER A 202 -0.01 5.07 7.51
CA SER A 202 0.06 4.00 6.53
C SER A 202 0.25 2.64 7.19
N GLN A 203 -0.39 1.62 6.63
CA GLN A 203 -0.26 0.22 7.05
C GLN A 203 -0.11 -0.69 5.85
N GLN A 204 0.59 -1.80 6.07
CA GLN A 204 0.79 -2.84 5.06
C GLN A 204 0.07 -4.12 5.46
N SER A 205 -0.40 -4.85 4.44
CA SER A 205 -0.85 -6.23 4.55
C SER A 205 -0.40 -7.01 3.33
N THR A 206 -0.22 -8.31 3.50
CA THR A 206 0.30 -9.20 2.46
C THR A 206 -0.75 -10.25 2.12
N SER A 207 -0.91 -10.56 0.84
CA SER A 207 -1.83 -11.61 0.40
C SER A 207 -1.45 -12.95 1.02
N SER A 208 -2.47 -13.72 1.39
CA SER A 208 -2.29 -15.15 1.63
C SER A 208 -1.97 -15.79 0.28
N GLY A 209 -0.85 -16.52 0.20
CA GLY A 209 -0.69 -17.56 -0.83
C GLY A 209 -1.63 -18.72 -0.58
#